data_AF-A0A382M1X6-F1
#
_entry.id   AF-A0A382M1X6-F1
#
_cell.length_a   1.000
_cell.length_b   1.000
_cell.length_c   1.000
_cell.angle_alpha   90.00
_cell.angle_beta   90.00
_cell.angle_gamma   90.00
#
_symmetry.space_group_name_H-M   'P 1'
#
loop_
_entity.id
_entity.type
_entity.pdbx_description
1 polymer ?
#
loop_
_entity_poly.entity_id
_entity_poly.type
_entity_poly.pdbx_seq_one_letter_code
_entity_poly.pdbx_strand_id
1 'polypeptide(L)'
;MGEPYFKAKDIILKNNVHIFSSNYSLYGDLSRRVMRTLKRFNSEIEIYSIDEAFLDLSNFPDDEVEEVGKEIRSIVLQWTGIPTSIGIAKTKTLSKVANHIAKKTKSGVVSLIGVKDIDPILEKVAINDVWGIGKQLTKFFVQNGINNAKQLKNISNTWIKKSSNVLSSRTAMELRGISCISLETQSSKR
;
A
#
# COMPACT_ATOMS: atom_id res chain seq x y z
N MET A 1 9.17 -9.35 -10.24
CA MET A 1 8.15 -10.44 -10.21
C MET A 1 7.54 -10.56 -11.60
N GLY A 2 7.32 -11.78 -12.10
CA GLY A 2 6.70 -12.00 -13.42
C GLY A 2 7.65 -12.25 -14.59
N GLU A 3 8.93 -12.54 -14.34
CA GLU A 3 9.83 -13.04 -15.39
C GLU A 3 9.48 -14.51 -15.71
N PRO A 4 9.29 -14.88 -17.00
CA PRO A 4 9.01 -16.26 -17.38
C PRO A 4 10.13 -17.21 -16.96
N TYR A 5 9.75 -18.39 -16.43
CA TYR A 5 10.69 -19.41 -15.95
C TYR A 5 11.83 -19.71 -16.92
N PHE A 6 11.52 -19.90 -18.20
CA PHE A 6 12.51 -20.26 -19.21
C PHE A 6 13.59 -19.18 -19.43
N LYS A 7 13.29 -17.91 -19.12
CA LYS A 7 14.25 -16.80 -19.20
C LYS A 7 15.16 -16.74 -17.98
N ALA A 8 14.66 -17.18 -16.82
CA ALA A 8 15.39 -17.18 -15.55
C ALA A 8 16.06 -18.52 -15.22
N LYS A 9 15.98 -19.52 -16.11
CA LYS A 9 16.40 -20.91 -15.86
C LYS A 9 17.83 -21.02 -15.34
N ASP A 10 18.78 -20.32 -15.95
CA ASP A 10 20.18 -20.41 -15.56
C ASP A 10 20.42 -19.86 -14.15
N ILE A 11 19.73 -18.75 -13.80
CA ILE A 11 19.80 -18.16 -12.46
C ILE A 11 19.18 -19.11 -11.43
N ILE A 12 18.05 -19.75 -11.77
CA ILE A 12 17.36 -20.70 -10.89
C ILE A 12 18.25 -21.90 -10.58
N LEU A 13 18.84 -22.52 -11.62
CA LEU A 13 19.73 -23.66 -11.45
C LEU A 13 21.00 -23.28 -10.68
N LYS A 14 21.63 -22.16 -11.04
CA LYS A 14 22.87 -21.67 -10.40
C LYS A 14 22.69 -21.40 -8.91
N ASN A 15 21.54 -20.90 -8.49
CA ASN A 15 21.27 -20.52 -7.10
C ASN A 15 20.44 -21.57 -6.34
N ASN A 16 20.23 -22.77 -6.90
CA ASN A 16 19.44 -23.84 -6.30
C ASN A 16 18.04 -23.37 -5.82
N VAL A 17 17.37 -22.57 -6.65
CA VAL A 17 16.05 -22.02 -6.32
C VAL A 17 15.01 -23.14 -6.40
N HIS A 18 14.24 -23.30 -5.32
CA HIS A 18 13.18 -24.31 -5.26
C HIS A 18 11.91 -23.80 -5.94
N ILE A 19 11.31 -24.63 -6.80
CA ILE A 19 10.14 -24.29 -7.60
C ILE A 19 8.94 -25.04 -7.04
N PHE A 20 7.85 -24.31 -6.79
CA PHE A 20 6.60 -24.88 -6.28
C PHE A 20 5.47 -24.63 -7.29
N SER A 21 4.60 -25.62 -7.47
CA SER A 21 3.35 -25.42 -8.20
C SER A 21 2.42 -24.49 -7.42
N SER A 22 1.68 -23.65 -8.14
CA SER A 22 0.68 -22.76 -7.54
C SER A 22 -0.51 -23.56 -6.99
N ASN A 23 -0.97 -23.23 -5.78
CA ASN A 23 -2.21 -23.75 -5.20
C ASN A 23 -3.22 -22.62 -4.96
N TYR A 24 -3.95 -22.24 -6.00
CA TYR A 24 -4.89 -21.12 -5.98
C TYR A 24 -6.03 -21.31 -4.96
N SER A 25 -6.51 -22.53 -4.77
CA SER A 25 -7.56 -22.83 -3.78
C SER A 25 -7.10 -22.55 -2.36
N LEU A 26 -5.86 -22.94 -2.02
CA LEU A 26 -5.26 -22.65 -0.73
C LEU A 26 -5.05 -21.14 -0.54
N TYR A 27 -4.49 -20.45 -1.53
CA TYR A 27 -4.24 -19.00 -1.44
C TYR A 27 -5.54 -18.22 -1.28
N GLY A 28 -6.58 -18.59 -2.02
CA GLY A 28 -7.91 -17.99 -1.91
C GLY A 28 -8.57 -18.24 -0.56
N ASP A 29 -8.41 -19.44 0.03
CA ASP A 29 -8.92 -19.73 1.37
C ASP A 29 -8.19 -18.91 2.45
N LEU A 30 -6.86 -18.86 2.41
CA LEU A 30 -6.06 -18.08 3.36
C LEU A 30 -6.37 -16.58 3.25
N SER A 31 -6.44 -16.05 2.02
CA SER A 31 -6.88 -14.67 1.75
C SER A 31 -8.22 -14.37 2.40
N ARG A 32 -9.23 -15.23 2.17
CA ARG A 32 -10.57 -15.05 2.74
C ARG A 32 -10.53 -15.03 4.28
N ARG A 33 -9.68 -15.85 4.90
CA ARG A 33 -9.50 -15.85 6.37
C ARG A 33 -8.87 -14.55 6.87
N VAL A 34 -7.86 -14.02 6.19
CA VAL A 34 -7.26 -12.71 6.51
C VAL A 34 -8.31 -11.62 6.39
N MET A 35 -9.00 -11.51 5.25
CA MET A 35 -10.02 -10.47 5.02
C MET A 35 -11.18 -10.56 6.01
N ARG A 36 -11.61 -11.78 6.37
CA ARG A 36 -12.63 -11.98 7.41
C ARG A 36 -12.14 -11.55 8.79
N THR A 37 -10.86 -11.72 9.09
CA THR A 37 -10.26 -11.27 10.35
C THR A 37 -10.25 -9.75 10.41
N LEU A 38 -9.84 -9.07 9.32
CA LEU A 38 -9.86 -7.61 9.22
C LEU A 38 -11.28 -7.03 9.39
N LYS A 39 -12.29 -7.67 8.77
CA LYS A 39 -13.72 -7.27 8.87
C LYS A 39 -14.27 -7.25 10.30
N ARG A 40 -13.61 -7.89 11.26
CA ARG A 40 -14.03 -7.87 12.67
C ARG A 40 -13.68 -6.55 13.37
N PHE A 41 -12.69 -5.82 12.87
CA PHE A 41 -12.29 -4.53 13.42
C PHE A 41 -13.12 -3.39 12.83
N ASN A 42 -13.41 -3.43 11.54
CA ASN A 42 -14.34 -2.54 10.89
C ASN A 42 -14.93 -3.19 9.63
N SER A 43 -16.23 -2.98 9.38
CA SER A 43 -16.90 -3.43 8.14
C SER A 43 -16.53 -2.57 6.93
N GLU A 44 -16.06 -1.34 7.16
CA GLU A 44 -15.57 -0.44 6.13
C GLU A 44 -14.19 -0.90 5.65
N ILE A 45 -14.19 -1.89 4.75
CA ILE A 45 -13.00 -2.49 4.15
C ILE A 45 -13.15 -2.58 2.64
N GLU A 46 -12.06 -2.25 1.94
CA GLU A 46 -11.87 -2.50 0.52
C GLU A 46 -10.83 -3.61 0.33
N ILE A 47 -11.23 -4.70 -0.31
CA ILE A 47 -10.30 -5.77 -0.70
C ILE A 47 -9.62 -5.33 -2.00
N TYR A 48 -8.35 -4.92 -1.91
CA TYR A 48 -7.59 -4.36 -3.03
C TYR A 48 -6.94 -5.46 -3.90
N SER A 49 -6.47 -6.54 -3.26
CA SER A 49 -5.94 -7.73 -3.91
C SER A 49 -6.16 -8.97 -3.03
N ILE A 50 -5.60 -10.12 -3.43
CA ILE A 50 -5.65 -11.35 -2.64
C ILE A 50 -4.97 -11.21 -1.27
N ASP A 51 -3.99 -10.32 -1.16
CA ASP A 51 -3.10 -10.15 0.00
C ASP A 51 -3.11 -8.73 0.58
N GLU A 52 -3.87 -7.80 -0.01
CA GLU A 52 -3.94 -6.41 0.43
C GLU A 52 -5.38 -5.91 0.56
N ALA A 53 -5.61 -5.10 1.58
CA ALA A 53 -6.87 -4.39 1.80
C ALA A 53 -6.61 -2.99 2.37
N PHE A 54 -7.57 -2.09 2.16
CA PHE A 54 -7.68 -0.84 2.89
C PHE A 54 -8.80 -0.97 3.92
N LEU A 55 -8.52 -0.62 5.17
CA LEU A 55 -9.47 -0.68 6.28
C LEU A 55 -9.62 0.73 6.86
N ASP A 56 -10.86 1.19 7.05
CA ASP A 56 -11.11 2.45 7.72
C ASP A 56 -10.90 2.31 9.24
N LEU A 57 -10.07 3.18 9.80
CA LEU A 57 -9.80 3.27 11.24
C LEU A 57 -10.29 4.60 11.84
N SER A 58 -11.08 5.38 11.10
CA SER A 58 -11.56 6.70 11.54
C SER A 58 -12.49 6.65 12.77
N ASN A 59 -12.96 5.45 13.15
CA ASN A 59 -13.72 5.20 14.38
C ASN A 59 -12.85 5.04 15.63
N PHE A 60 -11.51 5.02 15.49
CA PHE A 60 -10.56 4.97 16.59
C PHE A 60 -9.90 6.34 16.81
N PRO A 61 -9.53 6.69 18.05
CA PRO A 61 -8.75 7.90 18.33
C PRO A 61 -7.39 7.91 17.61
N ASP A 62 -6.97 9.08 17.14
CA ASP A 62 -5.71 9.28 16.40
C ASP A 62 -4.47 8.79 17.17
N ASP A 63 -4.50 8.83 18.51
CA ASP A 63 -3.43 8.37 19.41
C ASP A 63 -3.45 6.87 19.69
N GLU A 64 -4.56 6.17 19.38
CA GLU A 64 -4.72 4.73 19.59
C GLU A 64 -4.52 3.90 18.31
N VAL A 65 -4.63 4.51 17.12
CA VAL A 65 -4.62 3.78 15.83
C VAL A 65 -3.38 2.89 15.64
N GLU A 66 -2.22 3.27 16.17
CA GLU A 66 -1.02 2.44 16.05
C GLU A 66 -1.12 1.15 16.89
N GLU A 67 -1.69 1.23 18.09
CA GLU A 67 -1.92 0.06 18.94
C GLU A 67 -3.01 -0.85 18.35
N VAL A 68 -4.08 -0.26 17.79
CA VAL A 68 -5.07 -1.01 17.00
C VAL A 68 -4.41 -1.73 15.83
N GLY A 69 -3.48 -1.08 15.12
CA GLY A 69 -2.69 -1.71 14.07
C GLY A 69 -1.86 -2.89 14.58
N LYS A 70 -1.19 -2.76 15.73
CA LYS A 70 -0.42 -3.85 16.35
C LYS A 70 -1.31 -5.02 16.75
N GLU A 71 -2.50 -4.74 17.28
CA GLU A 71 -3.50 -5.75 17.62
C GLU A 71 -3.99 -6.50 16.37
N ILE A 72 -4.40 -5.78 15.32
CA ILE A 72 -4.82 -6.37 14.03
C ILE A 72 -3.74 -7.31 13.51
N ARG A 73 -2.48 -6.86 13.46
CA ARG A 73 -1.35 -7.65 12.99
C ARG A 73 -1.15 -8.92 13.81
N SER A 74 -1.22 -8.81 15.15
CA SER A 74 -1.10 -9.95 16.06
C SER A 74 -2.20 -10.99 15.84
N ILE A 75 -3.46 -10.55 15.76
CA ILE A 75 -4.62 -11.42 15.56
C ILE A 75 -4.58 -12.11 14.18
N VAL A 76 -4.23 -11.37 13.12
CA VAL A 76 -4.07 -11.96 11.78
C VAL A 76 -3.01 -13.05 11.80
N LEU A 77 -1.84 -12.80 12.41
CA LEU A 77 -0.79 -13.80 12.53
C LEU A 77 -1.27 -15.02 13.34
N GLN A 78 -1.89 -14.80 14.49
CA GLN A 78 -2.36 -15.87 15.37
C GLN A 78 -3.40 -16.77 14.71
N TRP A 79 -4.34 -16.21 13.95
CA TRP A 79 -5.48 -16.97 13.42
C TRP A 79 -5.27 -17.52 12.02
N THR A 80 -4.36 -16.93 11.25
CA THR A 80 -4.13 -17.32 9.85
C THR A 80 -2.74 -17.85 9.58
N GLY A 81 -1.78 -17.60 10.49
CA GLY A 81 -0.37 -17.87 10.28
C GLY A 81 0.31 -16.93 9.27
N ILE A 82 -0.41 -15.94 8.74
CA ILE A 82 0.11 -15.01 7.73
C ILE A 82 0.70 -13.77 8.41
N PRO A 83 2.01 -13.52 8.29
CA PRO A 83 2.59 -12.26 8.74
C PRO A 83 2.14 -11.11 7.84
N THR A 84 1.76 -10.00 8.45
CA THR A 84 1.33 -8.80 7.73
C THR A 84 2.14 -7.57 8.14
N SER A 85 2.07 -6.53 7.29
CA SER A 85 2.53 -5.19 7.61
C SER A 85 1.36 -4.23 7.46
N ILE A 86 1.30 -3.19 8.29
CA ILE A 86 0.20 -2.23 8.32
C ILE A 86 0.77 -0.81 8.25
N GLY A 87 0.29 -0.04 7.29
CA GLY A 87 0.55 1.39 7.18
C GLY A 87 -0.73 2.17 7.45
N ILE A 88 -0.64 3.18 8.33
CA ILE A 88 -1.79 3.98 8.76
C ILE A 88 -1.54 5.44 8.39
N ALA A 89 -2.49 6.09 7.72
CA ALA A 89 -2.43 7.50 7.40
C ALA A 89 -3.82 8.05 7.03
N LYS A 90 -3.93 9.38 6.87
CA LYS A 90 -5.19 10.08 6.52
C LYS A 90 -5.70 9.84 5.10
N THR A 91 -4.86 9.29 4.22
CA THR A 91 -5.17 9.08 2.80
C THR A 91 -4.65 7.71 2.37
N LYS A 92 -5.27 7.09 1.35
CA LYS A 92 -4.84 5.78 0.85
C LYS A 92 -3.42 5.80 0.30
N THR A 93 -3.05 6.89 -0.35
CA THR A 93 -1.70 7.02 -0.89
C THR A 93 -0.67 7.10 0.23
N LEU A 94 -0.93 7.89 1.28
CA LEU A 94 -0.02 7.97 2.43
C LEU A 94 -0.01 6.67 3.24
N SER A 95 -1.11 5.92 3.31
CA SER A 95 -1.13 4.63 4.02
C SER A 95 -0.29 3.59 3.29
N LYS A 96 -0.25 3.61 1.95
CA LYS A 96 0.69 2.81 1.15
C LYS A 96 2.15 3.24 1.37
N VAL A 97 2.43 4.53 1.50
CA VAL A 97 3.77 5.02 1.90
C VAL A 97 4.15 4.49 3.29
N ALA A 98 3.26 4.62 4.27
CA ALA A 98 3.46 4.10 5.62
C ALA A 98 3.72 2.59 5.60
N ASN A 99 2.97 1.83 4.81
CA ASN A 99 3.12 0.38 4.69
C ASN A 99 4.47 -0.01 4.06
N HIS A 100 4.96 0.76 3.09
CA HIS A 100 6.29 0.54 2.52
C HIS A 100 7.40 0.64 3.59
N ILE A 101 7.24 1.55 4.56
CA ILE A 101 8.15 1.69 5.71
C ILE A 101 7.92 0.55 6.70
N ALA A 102 6.66 0.23 7.02
CA ALA A 102 6.29 -0.83 7.95
C ALA A 102 6.88 -2.20 7.59
N LYS A 103 6.98 -2.53 6.29
CA LYS A 103 7.65 -3.75 5.80
C LYS A 103 9.13 -3.86 6.20
N LYS A 104 9.77 -2.76 6.57
CA LYS A 104 11.19 -2.68 6.96
C LYS A 104 11.37 -2.51 8.48
N THR A 105 10.29 -2.31 9.24
CA THR A 105 10.37 -2.15 10.70
C THR A 105 10.12 -3.48 11.40
N LYS A 106 10.72 -3.65 12.59
CA LYS A 106 10.48 -4.85 13.42
C LYS A 106 9.03 -4.92 13.93
N SER A 107 8.39 -3.77 14.17
CA SER A 107 6.98 -3.71 14.59
C SER A 107 6.03 -4.21 13.51
N GLY A 108 6.38 -4.03 12.23
CA GLY A 108 5.48 -4.30 11.10
C GLY A 108 4.31 -3.32 11.02
N VAL A 109 4.27 -2.26 11.83
CA VAL A 109 3.21 -1.25 11.86
C VAL A 109 3.86 0.14 11.90
N VAL A 110 3.39 1.05 11.05
CA VAL A 110 3.81 2.46 11.02
C VAL A 110 2.58 3.34 10.83
N SER A 111 2.42 4.34 11.70
CA SER A 111 1.42 5.39 11.56
C SER A 111 2.05 6.71 11.14
N LEU A 112 1.41 7.40 10.19
CA LEU A 112 1.73 8.78 9.79
C LEU A 112 0.68 9.77 10.30
N ILE A 113 -0.24 9.33 11.17
CA ILE A 113 -1.17 10.22 11.86
C ILE A 113 -0.39 11.12 12.83
N GLY A 114 -0.78 12.39 12.94
CA GLY A 114 -0.10 13.37 13.79
C GLY A 114 1.29 13.85 13.31
N VAL A 115 1.87 13.24 12.27
CA VAL A 115 3.17 13.66 11.72
C VAL A 115 3.03 15.02 11.04
N LYS A 116 3.67 16.05 11.64
CA LYS A 116 3.60 17.44 11.16
C LYS A 116 4.32 17.64 9.82
N ASP A 117 5.49 17.03 9.67
CA ASP A 117 6.29 17.11 8.45
C ASP A 117 6.61 15.71 7.90
N ILE A 118 5.98 15.40 6.77
CA ILE A 118 6.16 14.13 6.05
C ILE A 118 7.24 14.22 4.97
N ASP A 119 7.80 15.39 4.68
CA ASP A 119 8.75 15.57 3.58
C ASP A 119 10.01 14.70 3.72
N PRO A 120 10.63 14.54 4.91
CA PRO A 120 11.79 13.65 5.07
C PRO A 120 11.48 12.19 4.76
N ILE A 121 10.21 11.78 4.92
CA ILE A 121 9.74 10.44 4.58
C ILE A 121 9.54 10.35 3.06
N LEU A 122 8.83 11.31 2.47
CA LEU A 122 8.50 11.33 1.05
C LEU A 122 9.72 11.52 0.14
N GLU A 123 10.79 12.15 0.63
CA GLU A 123 12.04 12.32 -0.10
C GLU A 123 12.75 10.98 -0.37
N LYS A 124 12.53 9.99 0.52
CA LYS A 124 13.10 8.64 0.41
C LYS A 124 12.25 7.70 -0.44
N VAL A 125 11.05 8.11 -0.85
CA VAL A 125 10.15 7.31 -1.69
C VAL A 125 10.38 7.71 -3.14
N ALA A 126 11.02 6.83 -3.91
CA ALA A 126 11.23 7.04 -5.33
C ALA A 126 9.88 7.14 -6.07
N ILE A 127 9.84 7.90 -7.16
CA ILE A 127 8.59 8.18 -7.90
C ILE A 127 7.90 6.91 -8.41
N ASN A 128 8.68 5.87 -8.76
CA ASN A 128 8.17 4.57 -9.19
C ASN A 128 7.62 3.69 -8.05
N ASP A 129 7.89 4.06 -6.79
CA ASP A 129 7.36 3.38 -5.60
C ASP A 129 6.08 4.05 -5.07
N VAL A 130 5.67 5.19 -5.65
CA VAL A 130 4.42 5.87 -5.30
C VAL A 130 3.23 5.08 -5.87
N TRP A 131 2.27 4.76 -4.99
CA TRP A 131 1.06 4.05 -5.38
C TRP A 131 0.29 4.81 -6.48
N GLY A 132 -0.05 4.10 -7.56
CA GLY A 132 -0.68 4.66 -8.75
C GLY A 132 0.29 5.16 -9.84
N ILE A 133 1.60 5.21 -9.58
CA ILE A 133 2.60 5.67 -10.55
C ILE A 133 3.30 4.48 -11.22
N GLY A 134 2.77 4.05 -12.37
CA GLY A 134 3.34 2.96 -13.16
C GLY A 134 4.57 3.34 -13.99
N LYS A 135 5.11 2.37 -14.75
CA LYS A 135 6.34 2.53 -15.56
C LYS A 135 6.32 3.72 -16.52
N GLN A 136 5.20 3.97 -17.20
CA GLN A 136 5.08 5.08 -18.15
C GLN A 136 5.04 6.44 -17.45
N LEU A 137 4.26 6.55 -16.36
CA LEU A 137 4.20 7.75 -15.54
C LEU A 137 5.54 8.04 -14.85
N THR A 138 6.24 7.00 -14.40
CA THR A 138 7.61 7.10 -13.88
C THR A 138 8.52 7.80 -14.89
N LYS A 139 8.57 7.30 -16.14
CA LYS A 139 9.38 7.91 -17.20
C LYS A 139 9.00 9.38 -17.43
N PHE A 140 7.70 9.65 -17.51
CA PHE A 140 7.18 11.01 -17.70
C PHE A 140 7.64 11.95 -16.56
N PHE A 141 7.46 11.55 -15.30
CA PHE A 141 7.82 12.39 -14.15
C PHE A 141 9.33 12.60 -14.03
N VAL A 142 10.13 11.56 -14.23
CA VAL A 142 11.60 11.66 -14.22
C VAL A 142 12.11 12.61 -15.31
N GLN A 143 11.55 12.53 -16.52
CA GLN A 143 11.88 13.45 -17.63
C GLN A 143 11.53 14.92 -17.31
N ASN A 144 10.59 15.14 -16.40
CA ASN A 144 10.18 16.47 -15.93
C ASN A 144 10.82 16.83 -14.56
N GLY A 145 11.90 16.16 -14.16
CA GLY A 145 12.66 16.48 -12.95
C GLY A 145 12.03 16.01 -11.63
N ILE A 146 10.97 15.18 -11.69
CA ILE A 146 10.29 14.62 -10.52
C ILE A 146 10.74 13.17 -10.32
N ASN A 147 11.56 12.96 -9.31
CA ASN A 147 12.23 11.69 -9.01
C ASN A 147 11.72 11.04 -7.71
N ASN A 148 11.05 11.79 -6.83
CA ASN A 148 10.53 11.26 -5.56
C ASN A 148 9.13 11.80 -5.21
N ALA A 149 8.51 11.20 -4.19
CA ALA A 149 7.16 11.54 -3.74
C ALA A 149 7.06 12.98 -3.22
N LYS A 150 8.12 13.50 -2.59
CA LYS A 150 8.17 14.91 -2.10
C LYS A 150 8.08 15.89 -3.26
N GLN A 151 8.81 15.65 -4.34
CA GLN A 151 8.75 16.47 -5.55
C GLN A 151 7.36 16.41 -6.21
N LEU A 152 6.75 15.22 -6.27
CA LEU A 152 5.37 15.08 -6.76
C LEU A 152 4.35 15.81 -5.88
N LYS A 153 4.50 15.73 -4.55
CA LYS A 153 3.70 16.47 -3.57
C LYS A 153 3.84 18.00 -3.76
N ASN A 154 4.99 18.50 -4.18
CA ASN A 154 5.24 19.95 -4.23
C ASN A 154 4.98 20.57 -5.61
N ILE A 155 4.82 19.78 -6.68
CA ILE A 155 4.52 20.35 -8.00
C ILE A 155 3.06 20.79 -8.16
N SER A 156 2.82 21.86 -8.93
CA SER A 156 1.47 22.39 -9.17
C SER A 156 0.49 21.33 -9.64
N ASN A 157 -0.61 21.15 -8.89
CA ASN A 157 -1.64 20.17 -9.23
C ASN A 157 -2.32 20.47 -10.58
N THR A 158 -2.42 21.74 -10.95
CA THR A 158 -2.90 22.18 -12.27
C THR A 158 -2.00 21.71 -13.40
N TRP A 159 -0.69 21.75 -13.19
CA TRP A 159 0.27 21.22 -14.15
C TRP A 159 0.09 19.71 -14.29
N ILE A 160 0.06 18.95 -13.18
CA ILE A 160 -0.12 17.48 -13.20
C ILE A 160 -1.37 17.10 -13.99
N LYS A 161 -2.51 17.77 -13.74
CA LYS A 161 -3.78 17.47 -14.41
C LYS A 161 -3.73 17.74 -15.92
N LYS A 162 -2.97 18.76 -16.35
CA LYS A 162 -2.79 19.10 -17.78
C LYS A 162 -1.77 18.20 -18.48
N SER A 163 -0.72 17.78 -17.77
CA SER A 163 0.44 17.12 -18.37
C SER A 163 0.44 15.58 -18.20
N SER A 164 -0.38 15.05 -17.30
CA SER A 164 -0.49 13.60 -17.04
C SER A 164 -1.95 13.12 -17.05
N ASN A 165 -2.51 12.74 -15.90
CA ASN A 165 -3.89 12.30 -15.77
C ASN A 165 -4.51 12.70 -14.42
N VAL A 166 -5.84 12.55 -14.33
CA VAL A 166 -6.61 12.90 -13.12
C VAL A 166 -6.17 12.06 -11.91
N LEU A 167 -5.82 10.78 -12.11
CA LEU A 167 -5.37 9.92 -11.01
C LEU A 167 -4.06 10.44 -10.39
N SER A 168 -3.08 10.83 -11.20
CA SER A 168 -1.80 11.37 -10.72
C SER A 168 -2.00 12.68 -9.97
N SER A 169 -2.95 13.50 -10.42
CA SER A 169 -3.39 14.70 -9.69
C SER A 169 -3.96 14.35 -8.32
N ARG A 170 -4.84 13.34 -8.23
CA ARG A 170 -5.38 12.84 -6.96
C ARG A 170 -4.28 12.26 -6.06
N THR A 171 -3.36 11.46 -6.59
CA THR A 171 -2.19 10.93 -5.85
C THR A 171 -1.36 12.06 -5.25
N ALA A 172 -1.07 13.13 -6.01
CA ALA A 172 -0.33 14.27 -5.48
C ALA A 172 -1.09 15.01 -4.37
N MET A 173 -2.41 15.13 -4.47
CA MET A 173 -3.26 15.69 -3.41
C MET A 173 -3.31 14.80 -2.17
N GLU A 174 -3.39 13.50 -2.35
CA GLU A 174 -3.34 12.51 -1.26
C GLU A 174 -2.01 12.57 -0.50
N LEU A 175 -0.89 12.79 -1.20
CA LEU A 175 0.43 13.01 -0.60
C LEU A 175 0.51 14.32 0.20
N ARG A 176 -0.38 15.28 -0.05
CA ARG A 176 -0.54 16.51 0.76
C ARG A 176 -1.47 16.29 1.96
N GLY A 177 -1.99 15.07 2.14
CA GLY A 177 -2.97 14.75 3.18
C GLY A 177 -4.41 15.10 2.81
N ILE A 178 -4.69 15.47 1.55
CA ILE A 178 -6.05 15.80 1.09
C ILE A 178 -6.66 14.53 0.49
N SER A 179 -7.64 13.96 1.17
CA SER A 179 -8.35 12.76 0.71
C SER A 179 -9.08 13.03 -0.61
N CYS A 180 -8.72 12.28 -1.64
CA CYS A 180 -9.24 12.36 -3.01
C CYS A 180 -9.63 10.99 -3.58
N ILE A 181 -9.29 9.90 -2.87
CA ILE A 181 -9.56 8.52 -3.28
C ILE A 181 -10.34 7.84 -2.16
N SER A 182 -11.67 7.77 -2.32
CA SER A 182 -12.58 7.13 -1.36
C SER A 182 -12.36 5.63 -1.26
N LEU A 183 -12.76 5.06 -0.13
CA LEU A 183 -12.83 3.61 0.06
C LEU A 183 -13.95 3.01 -0.80
N GLU A 184 -13.64 1.96 -1.55
CA GLU A 184 -14.58 1.22 -2.40
C GLU A 184 -15.06 -0.02 -1.62
N THR A 185 -16.07 0.17 -0.77
CA THR A 185 -16.64 -0.93 0.00
C THR A 185 -17.66 -1.70 -0.83
N GLN A 186 -17.52 -3.03 -0.87
CA GLN A 186 -18.55 -3.88 -1.46
C GLN A 186 -19.68 -4.05 -0.46
N SER A 187 -20.81 -3.37 -0.67
CA SER A 187 -22.03 -3.74 0.05
C SER A 187 -22.48 -5.11 -0.47
N SER A 188 -22.40 -6.13 0.38
CA SER A 188 -23.11 -7.37 0.08
C SER A 188 -24.60 -7.03 0.09
N LYS A 189 -25.25 -6.97 -1.07
CA LYS A 189 -26.71 -7.07 -1.13
C LYS A 189 -27.09 -8.38 -0.44
N ARG A 190 -27.65 -8.27 0.77
CA ARG A 190 -28.33 -9.37 1.45
C ARG A 190 -29.58 -9.74 0.67
#